data_AF-A0A177B4H0-F1
#
_entry.id   AF-A0A177B4H0-F1
#
_cell.length_a   1.000
_cell.length_b   1.000
_cell.length_c   1.000
_cell.angle_alpha   90.00
_cell.angle_beta   90.00
_cell.angle_gamma   90.00
#
_symmetry.space_group_name_H-M   'P 1'
#
loop_
_entity.id
_entity.type
_entity.pdbx_description
1 polymer ?
#
loop_
_entity_poly.entity_id
_entity_poly.type
_entity_poly.pdbx_seq_one_letter_code
_entity_poly.pdbx_strand_id
1 'polypeptide(L)'
;MSKVSKIGKSIDWFKFAKSVGKSDIVDFKSFKSLCDKYFLRVYKLPENLPKIDFATYRSKLPSNMTPFVEKLEKDYKSLNIQYPVDKENSIAKFEKILQQETIKVDDFEKKANSALNDLTELGKAINSLPNFEEVTMEMLVAYFPDLYDPENKPSMWPHDIESQPESTLLDDPDHPKWFGIPKNAPHLSTMRK
;
A
#
# COMPACT_ATOMS: atom_id res chain seq x y z
N MET A 1 -27.09 18.76 -13.78
CA MET A 1 -26.52 17.60 -13.07
C MET A 1 -25.03 17.55 -13.36
N SER A 2 -24.27 18.37 -12.63
CA SER A 2 -22.90 18.72 -13.00
C SER A 2 -21.87 17.66 -12.63
N LYS A 3 -20.67 17.87 -13.19
CA LYS A 3 -19.43 17.11 -13.02
C LYS A 3 -19.12 16.67 -11.58
N VAL A 4 -19.66 17.36 -10.56
CA VAL A 4 -19.49 17.06 -9.13
C VAL A 4 -20.08 15.69 -8.74
N SER A 5 -21.19 15.27 -9.35
CA SER A 5 -21.85 13.99 -9.07
C SER A 5 -20.99 12.76 -9.43
N LYS A 6 -20.03 12.91 -10.35
CA LYS A 6 -19.18 11.81 -10.84
C LYS A 6 -18.01 11.49 -9.91
N ILE A 7 -17.55 12.44 -9.09
CA ILE A 7 -16.31 12.31 -8.29
C ILE A 7 -16.52 11.40 -7.07
N GLY A 8 -17.70 11.43 -6.45
CA GLY A 8 -17.99 10.63 -5.24
C GLY A 8 -18.37 9.16 -5.50
N LYS A 9 -18.66 8.78 -6.75
CA LYS A 9 -19.22 7.46 -7.09
C LYS A 9 -18.22 6.48 -7.70
N SER A 10 -16.98 6.89 -7.99
CA SER A 10 -16.03 6.04 -8.71
C SER A 10 -15.15 5.16 -7.82
N ILE A 11 -15.02 5.44 -6.52
CA ILE A 11 -14.07 4.76 -5.63
C ILE A 11 -14.80 3.82 -4.67
N ASP A 12 -14.48 2.52 -4.74
CA ASP A 12 -14.92 1.51 -3.77
C ASP A 12 -14.02 1.55 -2.52
N TRP A 13 -14.40 2.39 -1.56
CA TRP A 13 -13.66 2.58 -0.31
C TRP A 13 -13.55 1.32 0.55
N PHE A 14 -14.47 0.37 0.39
CA PHE A 14 -14.46 -0.87 1.18
C PHE A 14 -13.38 -1.83 0.69
N LYS A 15 -13.26 -1.99 -0.64
CA LYS A 15 -12.17 -2.77 -1.24
C LYS A 15 -10.81 -2.17 -0.92
N PHE A 16 -10.70 -0.84 -1.02
CA PHE A 16 -9.45 -0.16 -0.68
C PHE A 16 -9.07 -0.38 0.78
N ALA A 17 -10.00 -0.22 1.72
CA ALA A 17 -9.74 -0.42 3.15
C ALA A 17 -9.25 -1.83 3.50
N LYS A 18 -9.65 -2.87 2.74
CA LYS A 18 -9.16 -4.24 2.93
C LYS A 18 -7.73 -4.46 2.42
N SER A 19 -7.29 -3.68 1.44
CA SER A 19 -5.96 -3.81 0.83
C SER A 19 -4.87 -3.09 1.61
N VAL A 20 -5.22 -2.17 2.50
CA VAL A 20 -4.25 -1.33 3.22
C VAL A 20 -3.60 -2.14 4.35
N GLY A 21 -2.27 -2.09 4.43
CA GLY A 21 -1.50 -2.72 5.50
C GLY A 21 -1.74 -2.05 6.86
N LYS A 22 -1.42 -2.74 7.96
CA LYS A 22 -1.71 -2.24 9.33
C LYS A 22 -1.02 -0.91 9.65
N SER A 23 0.16 -0.66 9.08
CA SER A 23 0.93 0.58 9.24
C SER A 23 0.23 1.78 8.61
N ASP A 24 -0.45 1.58 7.48
CA ASP A 24 -0.86 2.67 6.58
C ASP A 24 -2.33 3.08 6.80
N ILE A 25 -3.00 2.47 7.80
CA ILE A 25 -4.41 2.73 8.13
C ILE A 25 -4.62 4.20 8.53
N VAL A 26 -3.63 4.82 9.19
CA VAL A 26 -3.71 6.21 9.65
C VAL A 26 -3.72 7.16 8.44
N ASP A 27 -2.82 6.93 7.49
CA ASP A 27 -2.71 7.73 6.26
C ASP A 27 -3.92 7.52 5.35
N PHE A 28 -4.44 6.29 5.28
CA PHE A 28 -5.68 6.04 4.56
C PHE A 28 -6.86 6.82 5.13
N LYS A 29 -7.01 6.84 6.46
CA LYS A 29 -8.09 7.60 7.13
C LYS A 29 -7.93 9.10 6.88
N SER A 30 -6.71 9.63 6.96
CA SER A 30 -6.44 11.04 6.71
C SER A 30 -6.77 11.42 5.26
N PHE A 31 -6.34 10.61 4.28
CA PHE A 31 -6.66 10.79 2.87
C PHE A 31 -8.17 10.77 2.61
N LYS A 32 -8.88 9.76 3.12
CA LYS A 32 -10.34 9.67 2.98
C LYS A 32 -11.04 10.90 3.56
N SER A 33 -10.61 11.35 4.75
CA SER A 33 -11.19 12.54 5.39
C SER A 33 -10.99 13.81 4.55
N LEU A 34 -9.85 13.94 3.87
CA LEU A 34 -9.58 15.05 2.96
C LEU A 34 -10.51 14.98 1.75
N CYS A 35 -10.62 13.82 1.10
CA CYS A 35 -11.53 13.61 -0.02
C CYS A 35 -12.97 14.00 0.34
N ASP A 36 -13.48 13.48 1.46
CA ASP A 36 -14.83 13.79 1.93
C ASP A 36 -14.99 15.28 2.25
N LYS A 37 -13.99 15.91 2.88
CA LYS A 37 -14.00 17.36 3.18
C LYS A 37 -14.05 18.23 1.93
N TYR A 38 -13.34 17.87 0.86
CA TYR A 38 -13.42 18.60 -0.42
C TYR A 38 -14.74 18.35 -1.12
N PHE A 39 -15.22 17.10 -1.14
CA PHE A 39 -16.50 16.75 -1.73
C PHE A 39 -17.66 17.52 -1.09
N LEU A 40 -17.73 17.54 0.25
CA LEU A 40 -18.74 18.29 0.98
C LEU A 40 -18.65 19.80 0.72
N ARG A 41 -17.44 20.36 0.55
CA ARG A 41 -17.28 21.79 0.22
C ARG A 41 -17.81 22.12 -1.17
N VAL A 42 -17.50 21.29 -2.15
CA VAL A 42 -17.99 21.48 -3.52
C VAL A 42 -19.51 21.31 -3.58
N TYR A 43 -20.08 20.35 -2.85
CA TYR A 43 -21.53 20.12 -2.82
C TYR A 43 -22.31 21.25 -2.12
N LYS A 44 -21.71 21.89 -1.11
CA LYS A 44 -22.33 23.02 -0.39
C LYS A 44 -22.42 24.30 -1.24
N LEU A 45 -21.56 24.45 -2.25
CA LEU A 45 -21.50 25.64 -3.08
C LEU A 45 -22.46 25.49 -4.27
N PRO A 46 -23.44 26.40 -4.46
CA PRO A 46 -24.29 26.36 -5.65
C PRO A 46 -23.46 26.61 -6.91
N GLU A 47 -23.77 25.88 -7.98
CA GLU A 47 -23.06 25.96 -9.28
C GLU A 47 -23.19 27.34 -9.94
N ASN A 48 -24.21 28.10 -9.58
CA ASN A 48 -24.47 29.44 -10.08
C ASN A 48 -24.52 30.43 -8.93
N LEU A 49 -24.02 31.64 -9.18
CA LEU A 49 -24.23 32.82 -8.36
C LEU A 49 -25.74 32.93 -8.00
N PRO A 50 -26.10 33.08 -6.71
CA PRO A 50 -27.50 33.14 -6.30
C PRO A 50 -28.18 34.34 -6.95
N LYS A 51 -29.30 34.13 -7.66
CA LYS A 51 -30.02 35.21 -8.32
C LYS A 51 -30.51 36.22 -7.29
N ILE A 52 -29.94 37.43 -7.30
CA ILE A 52 -30.37 38.56 -6.47
C ILE A 52 -31.56 39.22 -7.17
N ASP A 53 -32.68 39.38 -6.46
CA ASP A 53 -33.83 40.12 -6.96
C ASP A 53 -33.67 41.63 -6.75
N PHE A 54 -33.02 42.28 -7.71
CA PHE A 54 -32.80 43.74 -7.69
C PHE A 54 -34.09 44.56 -7.82
N ALA A 55 -35.21 43.99 -8.30
CA ALA A 55 -36.47 44.72 -8.46
C ALA A 55 -37.10 45.03 -7.10
N THR A 56 -37.08 44.07 -6.18
CA THR A 56 -37.58 44.26 -4.80
C THR A 56 -36.76 45.32 -4.06
N TYR A 57 -35.44 45.39 -4.25
CA TYR A 57 -34.60 46.40 -3.61
C TYR A 57 -34.83 47.81 -4.16
N ARG A 58 -35.06 47.95 -5.47
CA ARG A 58 -35.42 49.25 -6.08
C ARG A 58 -36.70 49.84 -5.51
N SER A 59 -37.68 49.00 -5.14
CA SER A 59 -38.96 49.45 -4.59
C SER A 59 -38.90 49.94 -3.14
N LYS A 60 -37.91 49.47 -2.35
CA LYS A 60 -37.80 49.76 -0.91
C LYS A 60 -36.83 50.89 -0.58
N LEU A 61 -35.99 51.30 -1.54
CA LEU A 61 -34.97 52.31 -1.33
C LEU A 61 -35.47 53.70 -1.74
N PRO A 62 -35.05 54.76 -1.02
CA PRO A 62 -35.39 56.13 -1.40
C PRO A 62 -34.68 56.50 -2.73
N SER A 63 -35.32 57.36 -3.52
CA SER A 63 -34.99 57.64 -4.94
C SER A 63 -33.55 58.13 -5.19
N ASN A 64 -32.90 58.66 -4.17
CA ASN A 64 -31.50 59.08 -4.11
C ASN A 64 -30.49 57.92 -4.09
N MET A 65 -30.90 56.68 -3.83
CA MET A 65 -30.02 55.49 -3.82
C MET A 65 -30.24 54.52 -5.00
N THR A 66 -31.25 54.76 -5.84
CA THR A 66 -31.50 54.02 -7.09
C THR A 66 -30.27 53.87 -8.02
N PRO A 67 -29.46 54.91 -8.29
CA PRO A 67 -28.30 54.78 -9.18
C PRO A 67 -27.19 53.87 -8.60
N PHE A 68 -27.21 53.60 -7.29
CA PHE A 68 -26.25 52.68 -6.66
C PHE A 68 -26.63 51.21 -6.90
N VAL A 69 -27.93 50.92 -6.92
CA VAL A 69 -28.46 49.57 -7.21
C VAL A 69 -28.17 49.17 -8.67
N GLU A 70 -28.26 50.12 -9.60
CA GLU A 70 -27.95 49.88 -11.02
C GLU A 70 -26.47 49.58 -11.26
N LYS A 71 -25.57 50.28 -10.56
CA LYS A 71 -24.12 50.00 -10.58
C LYS A 71 -23.83 48.59 -10.04
N LEU A 72 -24.42 48.24 -8.90
CA LEU A 72 -24.27 46.90 -8.32
C LEU A 72 -24.80 45.79 -9.22
N GLU A 73 -25.94 45.99 -9.88
CA GLU A 73 -26.47 45.01 -10.83
C GLU A 73 -25.52 44.82 -12.02
N LYS A 74 -24.94 45.91 -12.54
CA LYS A 74 -23.97 45.86 -13.64
C LYS A 74 -22.68 45.15 -13.23
N ASP A 75 -22.15 45.47 -12.06
CA ASP A 75 -20.92 44.87 -11.54
C ASP A 75 -21.12 43.38 -11.21
N TYR A 76 -22.28 43.03 -10.64
CA TYR A 76 -22.64 41.65 -10.32
C TYR A 76 -22.77 40.76 -11.58
N LYS A 77 -23.41 41.28 -12.63
CA LYS A 77 -23.51 40.57 -13.93
C LYS A 77 -22.17 40.48 -14.66
N SER A 78 -21.26 41.42 -14.42
CA SER A 78 -19.93 41.47 -15.04
C SER A 78 -18.88 40.61 -14.30
N LEU A 79 -19.21 40.13 -13.10
CA LEU A 79 -18.30 39.33 -12.29
C LEU A 79 -18.11 37.92 -12.90
N ASN A 80 -17.01 37.74 -13.63
CA ASN A 80 -16.56 36.44 -14.09
C ASN A 80 -15.48 35.88 -13.14
N ILE A 81 -15.82 34.84 -12.38
CA ILE A 81 -14.86 34.18 -11.49
C ILE A 81 -13.99 33.25 -12.33
N GLN A 82 -12.77 33.69 -12.65
CA GLN A 82 -11.80 32.86 -13.36
C GLN A 82 -11.44 31.64 -12.50
N TYR A 83 -11.46 30.47 -13.12
CA TYR A 83 -11.03 29.24 -12.45
C TYR A 83 -9.54 29.32 -12.10
N PRO A 84 -9.11 28.84 -10.93
CA PRO A 84 -7.69 28.86 -10.57
C PRO A 84 -6.86 28.09 -11.61
N VAL A 85 -5.87 28.77 -12.18
CA VAL A 85 -4.89 28.15 -13.08
C VAL A 85 -3.87 27.40 -12.22
N ASP A 86 -3.69 26.11 -12.49
CA ASP A 86 -2.67 25.31 -11.81
C ASP A 86 -1.26 25.79 -12.24
N LYS A 87 -0.61 26.55 -11.36
CA LYS A 87 0.72 27.13 -11.61
C LYS A 87 1.84 26.10 -11.50
N GLU A 88 1.61 24.98 -10.81
CA GLU A 88 2.66 24.03 -10.45
C GLU A 88 2.64 22.76 -11.31
N ASN A 89 1.73 22.68 -12.28
CA ASN A 89 1.49 21.52 -13.12
C ASN A 89 1.48 20.23 -12.29
N SER A 90 0.69 20.26 -11.22
CA SER A 90 0.63 19.21 -10.21
C SER A 90 0.25 17.86 -10.82
N ILE A 91 -0.61 17.87 -11.84
CA ILE A 91 -1.06 16.70 -12.58
C ILE A 91 0.11 15.94 -13.22
N ALA A 92 1.01 16.64 -13.91
CA ALA A 92 2.17 16.00 -14.54
C ALA A 92 3.14 15.37 -13.53
N LYS A 93 3.22 15.93 -12.31
CA LYS A 93 4.01 15.32 -11.21
C LYS A 93 3.36 14.02 -10.73
N PHE A 94 2.03 14.01 -10.57
CA PHE A 94 1.30 12.80 -10.17
C PHE A 94 1.39 11.69 -11.20
N GLU A 95 1.33 12.01 -12.50
CA GLU A 95 1.50 11.01 -13.57
C GLU A 95 2.87 10.32 -13.50
N LYS A 96 3.94 11.07 -13.22
CA LYS A 96 5.29 10.49 -13.04
C LYS A 96 5.36 9.57 -11.83
N ILE A 97 4.76 9.97 -10.71
CA ILE A 97 4.71 9.13 -9.50
C ILE A 97 3.93 7.85 -9.79
N LEU A 98 2.79 7.94 -10.48
CA LEU A 98 2.00 6.78 -10.86
C LEU A 98 2.80 5.80 -11.72
N GLN A 99 3.53 6.29 -12.73
CA GLN A 99 4.39 5.45 -13.57
C GLN A 99 5.47 4.73 -12.76
N GLN A 100 6.12 5.43 -11.81
CA GLN A 100 7.13 4.81 -10.95
C GLN A 100 6.54 3.75 -10.03
N GLU A 101 5.37 4.00 -9.44
CA GLU A 101 4.71 3.03 -8.58
C GLU A 101 4.20 1.81 -9.38
N THR A 102 3.71 1.98 -10.60
CA THR A 102 3.31 0.83 -11.44
C THR A 102 4.47 -0.11 -11.73
N ILE A 103 5.68 0.42 -11.99
CA ILE A 103 6.87 -0.40 -12.22
C ILE A 103 7.22 -1.19 -10.94
N LYS A 104 7.16 -0.55 -9.77
CA LYS A 104 7.42 -1.24 -8.49
C LYS A 104 6.42 -2.35 -8.21
N VAL A 105 5.14 -2.14 -8.54
CA VAL A 105 4.10 -3.15 -8.39
C VAL A 105 4.37 -4.35 -9.31
N ASP A 106 4.70 -4.11 -10.58
CA ASP A 106 5.04 -5.17 -11.53
C ASP A 106 6.28 -5.97 -11.08
N ASP A 107 7.31 -5.29 -10.57
CA ASP A 107 8.51 -5.94 -10.05
C ASP A 107 8.21 -6.75 -8.78
N PHE A 108 7.33 -6.26 -7.91
CA PHE A 108 6.87 -6.99 -6.74
C PHE A 108 6.08 -8.23 -7.12
N GLU A 109 5.18 -8.13 -8.10
CA GLU A 109 4.38 -9.27 -8.59
C GLU A 109 5.29 -10.37 -9.15
N LYS A 110 6.30 -10.02 -9.95
CA LYS A 110 7.28 -11.00 -10.47
C LYS A 110 8.03 -11.72 -9.35
N LYS A 111 8.50 -10.97 -8.34
CA LYS A 111 9.21 -11.55 -7.18
C LYS A 111 8.31 -12.44 -6.36
N ALA A 112 7.07 -12.02 -6.11
CA ALA A 112 6.08 -12.79 -5.35
C ALA A 112 5.73 -14.10 -6.08
N ASN A 113 5.52 -14.05 -7.39
CA ASN A 113 5.23 -15.24 -8.20
C ASN A 113 6.42 -16.20 -8.24
N SER A 114 7.65 -15.69 -8.37
CA SER A 114 8.86 -16.52 -8.27
C SER A 114 8.93 -17.23 -6.91
N ALA A 115 8.80 -16.47 -5.81
CA ALA A 115 8.86 -17.04 -4.47
C ALA A 115 7.74 -18.05 -4.20
N LEU A 116 6.53 -17.83 -4.74
CA LEU A 116 5.45 -18.80 -4.66
C LEU A 116 5.81 -20.10 -5.39
N ASN A 117 6.39 -20.03 -6.58
CA ASN A 117 6.84 -21.22 -7.30
C ASN A 117 7.86 -22.01 -6.47
N ASP A 118 8.90 -21.34 -5.98
CA ASP A 118 9.95 -21.96 -5.14
C ASP A 118 9.33 -22.65 -3.91
N LEU A 119 8.43 -21.95 -3.19
CA LEU A 119 7.73 -22.50 -2.03
C LEU A 119 6.82 -23.69 -2.38
N THR A 120 6.17 -23.68 -3.55
CA THR A 120 5.34 -24.81 -3.98
C THR A 120 6.17 -26.02 -4.37
N GLU A 121 7.36 -25.83 -4.93
CA GLU A 121 8.30 -26.91 -5.23
C GLU A 121 8.86 -27.52 -3.94
N LEU A 122 9.30 -26.68 -2.99
CA LEU A 122 9.70 -27.13 -1.66
C LEU A 122 8.57 -27.87 -0.94
N GLY A 123 7.33 -27.37 -1.01
CA GLY A 123 6.17 -28.04 -0.44
C GLY A 123 5.93 -29.43 -1.04
N LYS A 124 6.12 -29.61 -2.35
CA LYS A 124 6.04 -30.92 -3.00
C LYS A 124 7.16 -31.85 -2.53
N ALA A 125 8.39 -31.36 -2.45
CA ALA A 125 9.54 -32.13 -1.97
C ALA A 125 9.34 -32.60 -0.53
N ILE A 126 8.85 -31.72 0.35
CA ILE A 126 8.55 -32.08 1.75
C ILE A 126 7.44 -33.14 1.81
N ASN A 127 6.37 -33.00 1.02
CA ASN A 127 5.27 -33.95 1.01
C ASN A 127 5.66 -35.33 0.42
N SER A 128 6.75 -35.41 -0.35
CA SER A 128 7.27 -36.68 -0.88
C SER A 128 8.22 -37.40 0.07
N LEU A 129 8.68 -36.74 1.15
CA LEU A 129 9.56 -37.38 2.11
C LEU A 129 8.81 -38.46 2.91
N PRO A 130 9.51 -39.55 3.28
CA PRO A 130 8.97 -40.50 4.26
C PRO A 130 8.86 -39.85 5.64
N ASN A 131 8.28 -40.59 6.60
CA ASN A 131 8.21 -40.15 7.98
C ASN A 131 9.59 -39.77 8.51
N PHE A 132 9.64 -38.76 9.39
CA PHE A 132 10.90 -38.17 9.89
C PHE A 132 11.90 -39.20 10.45
N GLU A 133 11.42 -40.28 11.09
CA GLU A 133 12.26 -41.33 11.67
C GLU A 133 13.01 -42.17 10.62
N GLU A 134 12.52 -42.21 9.38
CA GLU A 134 13.07 -43.00 8.28
C GLU A 134 13.88 -42.14 7.29
N VAL A 135 13.90 -40.82 7.48
CA VAL A 135 14.64 -39.90 6.61
C VAL A 135 16.13 -40.07 6.87
N THR A 136 16.87 -40.53 5.85
CA THR A 136 18.33 -40.57 5.87
C THR A 136 18.94 -39.28 5.31
N MET A 137 20.18 -38.99 5.70
CA MET A 137 20.89 -37.80 5.20
C MET A 137 21.08 -37.84 3.68
N GLU A 138 21.34 -39.02 3.11
CA GLU A 138 21.44 -39.20 1.66
C GLU A 138 20.15 -38.83 0.92
N MET A 139 18.99 -39.16 1.50
CA MET A 139 17.69 -38.73 0.95
C MET A 139 17.54 -37.22 1.02
N LEU A 140 17.92 -36.57 2.13
CA LEU A 140 17.86 -35.11 2.24
C LEU A 140 18.73 -34.42 1.20
N VAL A 141 19.92 -34.95 0.92
CA VAL A 141 20.78 -34.44 -0.17
C VAL A 141 20.13 -34.63 -1.54
N ALA A 142 19.45 -35.74 -1.77
CA ALA A 142 18.75 -36.00 -3.03
C ALA A 142 17.53 -35.08 -3.25
N TYR A 143 16.78 -34.75 -2.20
CA TYR A 143 15.60 -33.88 -2.27
C TYR A 143 15.92 -32.39 -2.17
N PHE A 144 16.96 -32.02 -1.43
CA PHE A 144 17.39 -30.64 -1.20
C PHE A 144 18.89 -30.47 -1.52
N PRO A 145 19.27 -30.55 -2.80
CA PRO A 145 20.67 -30.41 -3.20
C PRO A 145 21.24 -29.04 -2.83
N ASP A 146 20.40 -27.99 -2.84
CA ASP A 146 20.80 -26.61 -2.49
C ASP A 146 21.22 -26.45 -1.02
N LEU A 147 20.77 -27.34 -0.14
CA LEU A 147 21.09 -27.28 1.29
C LEU A 147 22.42 -27.97 1.63
N TYR A 148 22.97 -28.76 0.71
CA TYR A 148 24.16 -29.56 0.93
C TYR A 148 25.30 -29.11 0.01
N ASP A 149 26.25 -28.37 0.59
CA ASP A 149 27.44 -27.88 -0.10
C ASP A 149 28.71 -28.51 0.53
N PRO A 150 29.18 -29.65 0.01
CA PRO A 150 30.35 -30.33 0.56
C PRO A 150 31.67 -29.59 0.25
N GLU A 151 31.70 -28.70 -0.74
CA GLU A 151 32.91 -27.98 -1.14
C GLU A 151 33.21 -26.84 -0.16
N ASN A 152 32.19 -26.06 0.18
CA ASN A 152 32.36 -24.91 1.07
C ASN A 152 32.05 -25.22 2.53
N LYS A 153 31.21 -26.24 2.81
CA LYS A 153 30.73 -26.58 4.16
C LYS A 153 30.72 -28.10 4.42
N PRO A 154 31.89 -28.74 4.51
CA PRO A 154 31.96 -30.16 4.85
C PRO A 154 31.42 -30.39 6.27
N SER A 155 30.35 -31.18 6.41
CA SER A 155 29.88 -31.63 7.72
C SER A 155 30.79 -32.72 8.28
N MET A 156 31.20 -32.60 9.54
CA MET A 156 32.01 -33.57 10.26
C MET A 156 31.12 -34.54 11.03
N TRP A 157 31.62 -35.75 11.30
CA TRP A 157 30.95 -36.69 12.20
C TRP A 157 31.24 -36.33 13.68
N PRO A 158 30.24 -36.41 14.59
CA PRO A 158 28.83 -36.71 14.36
C PRO A 158 28.11 -35.58 13.61
N HIS A 159 27.19 -35.92 12.71
CA HIS A 159 26.42 -34.95 11.91
C HIS A 159 25.29 -34.29 12.71
N ASP A 160 25.58 -33.88 13.94
CA ASP A 160 24.73 -33.05 14.77
C ASP A 160 25.21 -31.61 14.74
N ILE A 161 24.27 -30.68 14.93
CA ILE A 161 24.53 -29.24 14.81
C ILE A 161 25.60 -28.83 15.81
N GLU A 162 25.56 -29.34 17.04
CA GLU A 162 26.46 -28.95 18.13
C GLU A 162 27.92 -29.32 17.86
N SER A 163 28.19 -30.45 17.21
CA SER A 163 29.56 -30.91 16.92
C SER A 163 30.14 -30.32 15.63
N GLN A 164 29.35 -29.57 14.85
CA GLN A 164 29.88 -28.89 13.67
C GLN A 164 30.69 -27.66 14.08
N PRO A 165 31.78 -27.32 13.37
CA PRO A 165 32.55 -26.11 13.65
C PRO A 165 31.76 -24.81 13.45
N GLU A 166 30.65 -24.85 12.69
CA GLU A 166 29.73 -23.72 12.50
C GLU A 166 28.79 -23.50 13.70
N SER A 167 28.70 -24.46 14.64
CA SER A 167 27.83 -24.35 15.82
C SER A 167 28.18 -23.17 16.72
N THR A 168 29.47 -22.90 16.88
CA THR A 168 29.98 -21.75 17.65
C THR A 168 29.74 -20.42 16.96
N LEU A 169 29.39 -20.40 15.66
CA LEU A 169 29.03 -19.19 14.93
C LEU A 169 27.56 -18.78 15.15
N LEU A 170 26.73 -19.67 15.70
CA LEU A 170 25.34 -19.35 16.08
C LEU A 170 25.26 -18.40 17.29
N ASP A 171 26.32 -18.33 18.09
CA ASP A 171 26.46 -17.42 19.23
C ASP A 171 27.05 -16.05 18.86
N ASP A 172 27.51 -15.87 17.61
CA ASP A 172 28.01 -14.58 17.12
C ASP A 172 26.84 -13.61 16.80
N PRO A 173 26.84 -12.39 17.37
CA PRO A 173 25.73 -11.43 17.22
C PRO A 173 25.51 -10.95 15.78
N ASP A 174 26.51 -11.12 14.92
CA ASP A 174 26.51 -10.71 13.50
C ASP A 174 26.20 -11.86 12.53
N HIS A 175 26.00 -13.09 13.02
CA HIS A 175 25.66 -14.23 12.14
C HIS A 175 24.21 -14.09 11.60
N PRO A 176 23.99 -14.27 10.28
CA PRO A 176 22.68 -14.04 9.70
C PRO A 176 21.68 -15.11 10.16
N LYS A 177 20.69 -14.68 10.94
CA LYS A 177 19.69 -15.46 11.70
C LYS A 177 18.76 -16.37 10.87
N TRP A 178 18.99 -16.52 9.58
CA TRP A 178 18.11 -17.28 8.68
C TRP A 178 18.37 -18.78 8.72
N PHE A 179 19.56 -19.22 9.16
CA PHE A 179 19.73 -20.57 9.70
C PHE A 179 19.29 -20.59 11.17
N GLY A 180 18.01 -20.30 11.38
CA GLY A 180 17.38 -20.22 12.69
C GLY A 180 16.41 -21.36 12.87
N ILE A 181 16.88 -22.47 13.45
CA ILE A 181 15.98 -23.28 14.27
C ILE A 181 15.42 -22.32 15.35
N PRO A 182 14.09 -22.27 15.58
CA PRO A 182 13.55 -21.38 16.60
C PRO A 182 14.23 -21.68 17.93
N LYS A 183 14.55 -20.64 18.73
CA LYS A 183 15.19 -20.77 20.06
C LYS A 183 14.49 -21.76 21.02
N ASN A 184 13.27 -22.19 20.69
CA ASN A 184 12.44 -23.14 21.43
C ASN A 184 12.30 -24.52 20.75
N ALA A 185 13.07 -24.85 19.72
CA ALA A 185 13.03 -26.21 19.21
C ALA A 185 13.55 -27.16 20.29
N PRO A 186 12.77 -28.18 20.67
CA PRO A 186 13.25 -29.18 21.60
C PRO A 186 14.53 -29.80 21.02
N HIS A 187 15.61 -29.79 21.80
CA HIS A 187 16.85 -30.47 21.43
C HIS A 187 16.51 -31.91 21.02
N LEU A 188 17.17 -32.48 20.00
CA LEU A 188 16.84 -33.82 19.48
C LEU A 188 16.95 -34.92 20.56
N SER A 189 17.59 -34.64 21.69
CA SER A 189 17.62 -35.47 22.89
C SER A 189 16.35 -35.42 23.78
N THR A 190 15.43 -34.45 23.64
CA THR A 190 14.11 -34.46 24.32
C THR A 190 13.07 -35.24 23.54
N MET A 191 13.28 -35.44 22.23
CA MET A 191 12.37 -36.21 21.39
C MET A 191 12.63 -37.72 21.42
N ARG A 192 13.78 -38.18 21.97
CA ARG A 192 13.96 -39.58 22.36
C ARG A 192 13.27 -39.84 23.70
N LYS A 193 11.98 -40.17 23.65
CA LYS A 193 11.27 -40.94 24.67
C LYS A 193 10.31 -41.91 24.00
#